data_AF-A0A8T4TBE6-F1
#
_entry.id   AF-A0A8T4TBE6-F1
#
_cell.length_a   1.000
_cell.length_b   1.000
_cell.length_c   1.000
_cell.angle_alpha   90.00
_cell.angle_beta   90.00
_cell.angle_gamma   90.00
#
_symmetry.space_group_name_H-M   'P 1'
#
loop_
_entity.id
_entity.type
_entity.pdbx_description
1 polymer ?
#
loop_
_entity_poly.entity_id
_entity_poly.type
_entity_poly.pdbx_seq_one_letter_code
_entity_poly.pdbx_strand_id
1 'polypeptide(L)'
;MRERLFDFLWKRIRKNAVLFAFIVSSIATLGSLFYSEIAGFTPCKLCWLQRIFMYPQSLLFLILLIKKSIKIKEVFLYSLIMSIIGALIAGIHYLYQIGV
;
A
#
# COMPACT_ATOMS: atom_id res chain seq x y z
N MET A 1 -30.53 -0.72 13.47
CA MET A 1 -29.89 0.59 13.16
C MET A 1 -28.44 0.44 12.70
N ARG A 2 -27.63 -0.44 13.34
CA ARG A 2 -26.24 -0.75 12.98
C ARG A 2 -26.04 -1.23 11.52
N GLU A 3 -26.95 -2.05 11.01
CA GLU A 3 -26.94 -2.54 9.61
C GLU A 3 -26.98 -1.40 8.57
N ARG A 4 -27.87 -0.41 8.75
CA ARG A 4 -28.01 0.72 7.80
C ARG A 4 -26.80 1.65 7.76
N LEU A 5 -26.15 1.87 8.91
CA LEU A 5 -24.93 2.68 8.98
C LEU A 5 -23.78 1.94 8.30
N PHE A 6 -23.67 0.64 8.53
CA PHE A 6 -22.64 -0.20 7.91
C PHE A 6 -22.78 -0.21 6.38
N ASP A 7 -23.99 -0.40 5.85
CA ASP A 7 -24.26 -0.38 4.41
C ASP A 7 -23.96 0.99 3.77
N PHE A 8 -24.30 2.07 4.48
CA PHE A 8 -24.04 3.43 4.02
C PHE A 8 -22.53 3.72 3.95
N LEU A 9 -21.80 3.38 5.02
CA LEU A 9 -20.34 3.53 5.08
C LEU A 9 -19.66 2.66 4.04
N TRP A 10 -20.09 1.41 3.89
CA TRP A 10 -19.55 0.47 2.92
C TRP A 10 -19.72 0.97 1.48
N LYS A 11 -20.91 1.47 1.11
CA LYS A 11 -21.15 2.10 -0.20
C LYS A 11 -20.22 3.28 -0.45
N ARG A 12 -20.00 4.13 0.57
CA ARG A 12 -19.15 5.33 0.46
C ARG A 12 -17.68 4.96 0.29
N ILE A 13 -17.19 4.01 1.09
CA ILE A 13 -15.82 3.49 1.01
C ILE A 13 -15.60 2.85 -0.36
N ARG A 14 -16.51 1.99 -0.82
CA ARG A 14 -16.37 1.29 -2.11
C ARG A 14 -16.34 2.26 -3.29
N LYS A 15 -17.08 3.37 -3.22
CA LYS A 15 -17.06 4.41 -4.27
C LYS A 15 -15.70 5.12 -4.36
N ASN A 16 -15.02 5.31 -3.24
CA ASN A 16 -13.76 6.06 -3.14
C ASN A 16 -12.54 5.17 -2.86
N ALA A 17 -12.67 3.84 -2.96
CA ALA A 17 -11.67 2.88 -2.49
C ALA A 17 -10.31 3.08 -3.17
N VAL A 18 -10.31 3.35 -4.48
CA VAL A 18 -9.08 3.59 -5.26
C VAL A 18 -8.39 4.87 -4.81
N LEU A 19 -9.14 5.92 -4.49
CA LEU A 19 -8.59 7.18 -4.00
C LEU A 19 -7.91 6.98 -2.64
N PHE A 20 -8.56 6.25 -1.73
CA PHE A 20 -7.96 5.91 -0.45
C PHE A 20 -6.69 5.06 -0.61
N ALA A 21 -6.71 4.06 -1.49
CA ALA A 21 -5.54 3.22 -1.77
C ALA A 21 -4.36 4.03 -2.34
N PHE A 22 -4.63 4.99 -3.23
CA PHE A 22 -3.63 5.90 -3.75
C PHE A 22 -3.04 6.81 -2.66
N ILE A 23 -3.87 7.39 -1.81
CA ILE A 23 -3.41 8.26 -0.71
C ILE A 23 -2.50 7.47 0.24
N VAL A 24 -2.94 6.29 0.68
CA VAL A 24 -2.17 5.45 1.61
C VAL A 24 -0.82 5.04 1.00
N SER A 25 -0.82 4.54 -0.24
CA SER A 25 0.41 4.12 -0.92
C SER A 25 1.36 5.28 -1.23
N SER A 26 0.83 6.47 -1.54
CA SER A 26 1.62 7.69 -1.74
C SER A 26 2.27 8.15 -0.44
N ILE A 27 1.50 8.21 0.66
CA ILE A 27 2.04 8.57 1.98
C ILE A 27 3.11 7.57 2.41
N ALA A 28 2.90 6.26 2.20
CA ALA A 28 3.88 5.24 2.53
C ALA A 28 5.18 5.41 1.70
N THR A 29 5.06 5.70 0.41
CA THR A 29 6.22 5.94 -0.48
C THR A 29 6.98 7.20 -0.08
N LEU A 30 6.27 8.31 0.12
CA LEU A 30 6.86 9.59 0.52
C LEU A 30 7.48 9.51 1.91
N GLY A 31 6.80 8.89 2.87
CA GLY A 31 7.34 8.66 4.21
C GLY A 31 8.61 7.81 4.15
N SER A 32 8.61 6.76 3.34
CA SER A 32 9.79 5.92 3.13
C SER A 32 10.98 6.69 2.55
N LEU A 33 10.76 7.58 1.57
CA LEU A 33 11.81 8.45 1.03
C LEU A 33 12.27 9.47 2.08
N PHE A 34 11.34 10.06 2.82
CA PHE A 34 11.66 11.06 3.85
C PHE A 34 12.63 10.51 4.89
N TYR A 35 12.37 9.30 5.40
CA TYR A 35 13.27 8.65 6.35
C TYR A 35 14.66 8.35 5.77
N SER A 36 14.74 8.08 4.46
CA SER A 36 16.00 7.73 3.77
C SER A 36 16.85 8.97 3.48
N GLU A 37 16.26 9.98 2.86
CA GLU A 37 16.99 11.12 2.28
C GLU A 37 17.10 12.30 3.26
N ILE A 38 16.07 12.55 4.06
CA ILE A 38 16.04 13.70 4.96
C ILE A 38 16.49 13.31 6.37
N ALA A 39 15.98 12.21 6.91
CA ALA A 39 16.34 11.77 8.26
C ALA A 39 17.65 10.97 8.31
N GLY A 40 18.22 10.59 7.16
CA GLY A 40 19.52 9.92 7.06
C GLY A 40 19.55 8.48 7.58
N PHE A 41 18.40 7.82 7.72
CA PHE A 41 18.35 6.41 8.12
C PHE A 41 18.70 5.51 6.95
N THR A 42 19.87 4.87 7.01
CA THR A 42 20.29 3.88 6.01
C THR A 42 19.35 2.66 6.08
N PRO A 43 18.65 2.31 4.99
CA PRO A 43 17.74 1.17 4.99
C PRO A 43 18.52 -0.15 5.04
N CYS A 44 18.02 -1.13 5.78
CA CYS A 44 18.53 -2.50 5.72
C CYS A 44 18.11 -3.18 4.39
N LYS A 45 18.77 -4.28 4.05
CA LYS A 45 18.49 -5.05 2.81
C LYS A 45 17.03 -5.53 2.73
N LEU A 46 16.45 -5.93 3.87
CA LEU A 46 15.05 -6.38 3.96
C LEU A 46 14.06 -5.23 3.72
N CYS A 47 14.28 -4.07 4.35
CA CYS A 47 13.49 -2.87 4.10
C CYS A 47 13.58 -2.41 2.64
N TRP A 48 14.74 -2.59 2.00
CA TRP A 48 14.89 -2.29 0.57
C TRP A 48 14.05 -3.24 -0.29
N LEU A 49 14.01 -4.54 0.03
CA LEU A 49 13.11 -5.49 -0.64
C LEU A 49 11.64 -5.11 -0.45
N GLN A 50 11.23 -4.69 0.75
CA GLN A 50 9.86 -4.22 0.99
C GLN A 50 9.50 -2.99 0.14
N ARG A 51 10.46 -2.05 -0.08
CA ARG A 51 10.27 -0.87 -0.94
C ARG A 51 9.99 -1.24 -2.41
N ILE A 52 10.64 -2.27 -2.94
CA ILE A 52 10.43 -2.73 -4.34
C ILE A 52 8.98 -3.16 -4.57
N PHE A 53 8.33 -3.78 -3.58
CA PHE A 53 6.93 -4.19 -3.70
C PHE A 53 5.94 -3.05 -3.41
N MET A 54 6.36 -2.04 -2.64
CA MET A 54 5.47 -0.95 -2.22
C MET A 54 5.42 0.20 -3.24
N TYR A 55 6.57 0.67 -3.75
CA TYR A 55 6.62 1.86 -4.63
C TYR A 55 5.80 1.71 -5.91
N PRO A 56 5.79 0.54 -6.60
CA PRO A 56 4.97 0.37 -7.79
C PRO A 56 3.48 0.52 -7.51
N GLN A 57 3.00 0.17 -6.32
CA GLN A 57 1.58 0.24 -5.97
C GLN A 57 1.05 1.69 -5.99
N SER A 58 1.85 2.65 -5.54
CA SER A 58 1.49 4.09 -5.60
C SER A 58 1.24 4.54 -7.03
N LEU A 59 2.15 4.17 -7.95
CA LEU A 59 2.03 4.50 -9.37
C LEU A 59 0.84 3.76 -10.02
N LEU A 60 0.63 2.50 -9.63
CA LEU A 60 -0.46 1.67 -10.14
C LEU A 60 -1.83 2.26 -9.79
N PHE A 61 -2.03 2.69 -8.55
CA PHE A 61 -3.28 3.33 -8.13
C PHE A 61 -3.47 4.72 -8.75
N LEU A 62 -2.38 5.48 -8.96
CA LEU A 62 -2.43 6.74 -9.70
C LEU A 62 -2.94 6.54 -11.13
N ILE A 63 -2.39 5.57 -11.85
CA ILE A 63 -2.81 5.22 -13.21
C ILE A 63 -4.27 4.80 -13.22
N LEU A 64 -4.71 4.03 -12.22
CA LEU A 64 -6.11 3.60 -12.08
C LEU A 64 -7.08 4.77 -11.86
N LEU A 65 -6.65 5.84 -11.17
CA LEU A 65 -7.43 7.07 -10.99
C LEU A 65 -7.54 7.88 -12.28
N ILE A 66 -6.45 8.00 -13.03
CA ILE A 66 -6.39 8.79 -14.28
C ILE A 66 -7.13 8.05 -15.41
N LYS A 67 -6.85 6.75 -15.59
CA LYS A 67 -7.32 5.96 -16.72
C LYS A 67 -8.55 5.14 -16.36
N LYS A 68 -9.73 5.75 -16.51
CA LYS A 68 -11.05 5.12 -16.24
C LYS A 68 -11.35 3.88 -17.09
N SER A 69 -10.60 3.61 -18.16
CA SER A 69 -10.79 2.43 -19.01
C SER A 69 -10.23 1.13 -18.40
N ILE A 70 -9.35 1.22 -17.39
CA ILE A 70 -8.79 0.05 -16.72
C ILE A 70 -9.79 -0.46 -15.68
N LYS A 71 -10.10 -1.75 -15.72
CA LYS A 71 -10.98 -2.36 -14.73
C LYS A 71 -10.19 -2.57 -13.43
N ILE A 72 -10.76 -2.11 -12.32
CA ILE A 72 -10.19 -2.31 -10.97
C ILE A 72 -9.85 -3.78 -10.70
N LYS A 73 -10.67 -4.72 -11.21
CA LYS A 73 -10.46 -6.16 -11.04
C LYS A 73 -9.14 -6.66 -11.62
N GLU A 74 -8.67 -6.11 -12.74
CA GLU A 74 -7.42 -6.54 -13.40
C GLU A 74 -6.21 -6.17 -12.54
N VAL A 75 -6.26 -4.99 -11.93
CA VAL A 75 -5.18 -4.45 -11.09
C VAL A 75 -5.21 -5.01 -9.66
N PHE A 76 -6.39 -5.35 -9.15
CA PHE A 76 -6.58 -5.78 -7.77
C PHE A 76 -5.71 -7.00 -7.41
N LEU A 77 -5.63 -8.00 -8.29
CA LEU A 77 -4.86 -9.21 -8.02
C LEU A 77 -3.35 -8.92 -7.90
N TYR A 78 -2.81 -8.09 -8.80
CA TYR A 78 -1.40 -7.69 -8.73
C TYR A 78 -1.09 -6.92 -7.45
N SER A 79 -1.94 -5.94 -7.11
CA SER A 79 -1.79 -5.19 -5.87
C SER A 79 -1.87 -6.10 -4.64
N LEU A 80 -2.81 -7.03 -4.60
CA LEU A 80 -2.98 -7.97 -3.49
C LEU A 80 -1.74 -8.86 -3.31
N ILE A 81 -1.22 -9.44 -4.39
CA ILE A 81 -0.01 -10.30 -4.34
C ILE A 81 1.18 -9.49 -3.81
N MET A 82 1.39 -8.28 -4.33
CA MET A 82 2.49 -7.42 -3.86
C MET A 82 2.35 -7.05 -2.38
N SER A 83 1.13 -6.76 -1.91
CA SER A 83 0.87 -6.46 -0.50
C SER A 83 1.08 -7.67 0.41
N ILE A 84 0.72 -8.88 -0.02
CA ILE A 84 0.97 -10.12 0.76
C ILE A 84 2.47 -10.35 0.91
N ILE A 85 3.23 -10.24 -0.19
CA ILE A 85 4.69 -10.41 -0.16
C ILE A 85 5.33 -9.36 0.75
N GLY A 86 4.92 -8.09 0.62
CA GLY A 86 5.39 -7.02 1.49
C GLY A 86 5.08 -7.26 2.98
N ALA A 87 3.90 -7.79 3.29
CA ALA A 87 3.50 -8.12 4.67
C ALA A 87 4.32 -9.28 5.25
N LEU A 88 4.64 -10.30 4.45
CA LEU A 88 5.52 -11.40 4.87
C LEU A 88 6.93 -10.89 5.18
N ILE A 89 7.50 -10.04 4.31
CA ILE A 89 8.82 -9.43 4.52
C ILE A 89 8.81 -8.57 5.79
N ALA A 90 7.76 -7.78 6.01
CA ALA A 90 7.60 -6.98 7.22
C ALA A 90 7.54 -7.86 8.48
N GLY A 91 6.82 -8.99 8.42
CA GLY A 91 6.78 -9.98 9.49
C GLY A 91 8.16 -10.55 9.81
N ILE A 92 8.92 -10.96 8.79
CA ILE A 92 10.29 -11.45 8.96
C ILE A 92 11.20 -10.38 9.56
N HIS A 93 11.10 -9.13 9.08
CA HIS A 93 11.88 -8.03 9.62
C HIS A 93 11.57 -7.78 11.10
N TYR A 94 10.29 -7.85 11.48
CA TYR A 94 9.86 -7.72 12.87
C TYR A 94 10.42 -8.84 13.75
N LEU A 95 10.38 -10.09 13.28
CA LEU A 95 10.98 -11.24 13.98
C LEU A 95 12.48 -11.05 14.21
N TYR A 96 13.19 -10.59 13.18
CA TYR A 96 14.62 -10.30 13.29
C TYR A 96 14.91 -9.16 14.27
N GLN A 97 14.03 -8.14 14.33
CA GLN A 97 14.18 -7.02 15.25
C GLN A 97 13.94 -7.40 16.72
N ILE A 98 13.08 -8.39 16.99
CA ILE A 98 12.88 -8.93 18.34
C ILE A 98 13.91 -10.01 18.72
N GLY A 99 14.86 -10.34 17.83
CA GLY A 99 15.98 -11.24 18.13
C GLY A 99 15.63 -12.73 18.11
N VAL A 100 14.56 -13.12 17.40
CA VAL A 100 14.20 -14.51 17.10
C VAL A 100 14.75 -14.90 15.74
#